data_AF-A0A2X5NFS6-F1
#
_entry.id   AF-A0A2X5NFS6-F1
#
_cell.length_a   1.000
_cell.length_b   1.000
_cell.length_c   1.000
_cell.angle_alpha   90.00
_cell.angle_beta   90.00
_cell.angle_gamma   90.00
#
_symmetry.space_group_name_H-M   'P 1'
#
loop_
_entity.id
_entity.type
_entity.pdbx_description
1 polymer ?
#
loop_
_entity_poly.entity_id
_entity_poly.type
_entity_poly.pdbx_seq_one_letter_code
_entity_poly.pdbx_strand_id
1 'polypeptide(L)'
;MPDTRRGTGRCDFVRLSTHPTITKLRILSRNQQLIRLDFEEGFGDIDPEPIRQRMKASVDQVGAVVLSDYAKGALADVQTLIRLAREAGVPVLIDPKGLILNVIVAQRY
;
A
#
# COMPACT_ATOMS: atom_id res chain seq x y z
N MET A 1 7.17 30.92 5.92
CA MET A 1 8.19 29.91 5.62
C MET A 1 7.56 28.83 4.74
N PRO A 2 8.06 28.55 3.53
CA PRO A 2 7.54 27.45 2.73
C PRO A 2 8.18 26.13 3.16
N ASP A 3 7.34 25.15 3.45
CA ASP A 3 7.68 23.81 3.92
C ASP A 3 8.27 22.93 2.80
N THR A 4 9.24 22.14 3.22
CA THR A 4 10.22 21.36 2.47
C THR A 4 9.69 20.01 1.96
N ARG A 5 10.04 19.67 0.69
CA ARG A 5 10.05 18.32 0.07
C ARG A 5 8.69 17.65 -0.21
N ARG A 6 8.02 18.03 -1.31
CA ARG A 6 7.18 17.06 -2.05
C ARG A 6 8.10 16.23 -2.96
N GLY A 7 8.16 14.92 -2.75
CA GLY A 7 8.85 14.01 -3.67
C GLY A 7 8.21 14.03 -5.06
N THR A 8 8.99 13.82 -6.10
CA THR A 8 8.59 13.81 -7.53
C THR A 8 7.86 12.52 -7.96
N GLY A 9 7.19 11.83 -7.03
CA GLY A 9 6.50 10.57 -7.30
C GLY A 9 5.16 10.80 -8.02
N ARG A 10 4.90 10.01 -9.08
CA ARG A 10 3.57 9.91 -9.68
C ARG A 10 2.68 9.08 -8.76
N CYS A 11 1.62 9.68 -8.24
CA CYS A 11 0.62 8.96 -7.44
C CYS A 11 -0.54 8.53 -8.33
N ASP A 12 -0.95 7.26 -8.22
CA ASP A 12 -2.14 6.76 -8.88
C ASP A 12 -3.09 6.12 -7.86
N PHE A 13 -4.13 6.87 -7.49
CA PHE A 13 -5.04 6.49 -6.40
C PHE A 13 -6.35 5.90 -6.93
N VAL A 14 -6.79 4.79 -6.33
CA VAL A 14 -8.19 4.33 -6.43
C VAL A 14 -9.00 5.07 -5.36
N ARG A 15 -10.05 5.78 -5.78
CA ARG A 15 -10.93 6.53 -4.87
C ARG A 15 -12.21 5.75 -4.62
N LEU A 16 -12.65 5.74 -3.37
CA LEU A 16 -13.90 5.13 -2.95
C LEU A 16 -14.74 6.20 -2.26
N SER A 17 -15.99 6.39 -2.70
CA SER A 17 -16.90 7.35 -2.07
C SER A 17 -17.43 6.86 -0.72
N THR A 18 -17.39 5.55 -0.50
CA THR A 18 -17.93 4.88 0.69
C THR A 18 -16.92 4.75 1.83
N HIS A 19 -15.62 4.91 1.57
CA HIS A 19 -14.57 4.71 2.56
C HIS A 19 -13.74 5.99 2.71
N PRO A 20 -13.82 6.70 3.86
CA PRO A 20 -13.01 7.87 4.09
C PRO A 20 -11.52 7.50 4.15
N THR A 21 -10.64 8.47 3.82
CA THR A 21 -9.20 8.26 3.94
C THR A 21 -8.82 8.04 5.41
N ILE A 22 -8.11 6.94 5.69
CA ILE A 22 -7.66 6.60 7.04
C ILE A 22 -6.86 7.76 7.63
N THR A 23 -7.27 8.20 8.82
CA THR A 23 -6.66 9.33 9.52
C THR A 23 -6.20 8.90 10.90
N LYS A 24 -4.94 9.21 11.23
CA LYS A 24 -4.32 8.93 12.54
C LYS A 24 -4.06 10.25 13.26
N LEU A 25 -4.99 10.68 14.09
CA LEU A 25 -4.90 11.93 14.83
C LEU A 25 -4.13 11.70 16.14
N ARG A 26 -3.11 12.54 16.40
CA ARG A 26 -2.31 12.51 17.63
C ARG A 26 -2.49 13.81 18.40
N ILE A 27 -2.87 13.70 19.67
CA ILE A 27 -2.95 14.83 20.60
C ILE A 27 -1.67 14.82 21.44
N LEU A 28 -0.93 15.93 21.41
CA LEU A 28 0.39 16.07 22.03
C LEU A 28 0.36 17.18 23.10
N SER A 29 1.09 17.01 24.19
CA SER A 29 1.36 18.04 25.19
C SER A 29 2.74 17.83 25.80
N ARG A 30 3.52 18.91 26.00
CA ARG A 30 4.88 18.87 26.58
C ARG A 30 5.77 17.77 25.96
N ASN A 31 5.74 17.64 24.64
CA ASN A 31 6.46 16.64 23.85
C ASN A 31 6.07 15.17 24.15
N GLN A 32 4.91 14.93 24.77
CA GLN A 32 4.35 13.61 25.00
C GLN A 32 3.05 13.42 24.22
N GLN A 33 2.84 12.22 23.68
CA GLN A 33 1.57 11.84 23.05
C GLN A 33 0.57 11.46 24.13
N LEU A 34 -0.47 12.28 24.29
CA LEU A 34 -1.53 12.06 25.26
C LEU A 34 -2.55 11.03 24.74
N ILE A 35 -3.02 11.22 23.51
CA ILE A 35 -4.10 10.43 22.92
C ILE A 35 -3.80 10.17 21.44
N ARG A 36 -4.13 8.96 20.98
CA ARG A 36 -4.17 8.60 19.56
C ARG A 36 -5.60 8.20 19.19
N LEU A 37 -6.16 8.88 18.21
CA LEU A 37 -7.46 8.57 17.62
C LEU A 37 -7.23 8.04 16.22
N ASP A 38 -7.71 6.83 15.97
CA ASP A 38 -7.58 6.13 14.71
C ASP A 38 -8.95 6.10 14.03
N PHE A 39 -9.11 6.85 12.94
CA PHE A 39 -10.31 6.83 12.10
C PHE A 39 -10.03 5.93 10.92
N GLU A 40 -10.54 4.70 10.96
CA GLU A 40 -10.34 3.69 9.94
C GLU A 40 -11.56 2.79 9.77
N GLU A 41 -11.87 2.46 8.52
CA GLU A 41 -12.84 1.44 8.14
C GLU A 41 -12.09 0.31 7.43
N GLY A 42 -12.54 -0.94 7.60
CA GLY A 42 -11.95 -2.09 6.91
C GLY A 42 -12.34 -2.10 5.44
N PHE A 43 -11.44 -2.57 4.57
CA PHE A 43 -11.64 -2.60 3.12
C PHE A 43 -12.14 -3.97 2.60
N GLY A 44 -12.81 -4.77 3.44
CA GLY A 44 -13.10 -6.18 3.17
C GLY A 44 -13.99 -6.43 1.94
N ASP A 45 -14.85 -5.47 1.58
CA ASP A 45 -15.85 -5.62 0.51
C ASP A 45 -15.52 -4.79 -0.74
N ILE A 46 -14.27 -4.35 -0.91
CA ILE A 46 -13.88 -3.52 -2.06
C ILE A 46 -13.44 -4.39 -3.22
N ASP A 47 -13.95 -4.03 -4.40
CA ASP A 47 -13.53 -4.62 -5.67
C ASP A 47 -12.02 -4.39 -5.91
N PRO A 48 -11.21 -5.46 -6.02
CA PRO A 48 -9.77 -5.35 -6.28
C PRO A 48 -9.45 -4.99 -7.73
N GLU A 49 -10.41 -5.06 -8.65
CA GLU A 49 -10.20 -4.88 -10.09
C GLU A 49 -9.56 -3.52 -10.47
N PRO A 50 -9.95 -2.38 -9.89
CA PRO A 50 -9.32 -1.10 -10.21
C PRO A 50 -7.82 -1.06 -9.89
N ILE A 51 -7.39 -1.73 -8.81
CA ILE A 51 -5.97 -1.82 -8.44
C ILE A 51 -5.24 -2.73 -9.45
N ARG A 52 -5.86 -3.86 -9.82
CA ARG A 52 -5.31 -4.82 -10.79
C ARG A 52 -5.05 -4.18 -12.15
N GLN A 53 -6.01 -3.42 -12.67
CA GLN A 53 -5.90 -2.76 -13.97
C GLN A 53 -4.77 -1.73 -13.99
N ARG A 54 -4.67 -0.92 -12.93
CA ARG A 54 -3.59 0.07 -12.78
C ARG A 54 -2.23 -0.61 -12.68
N MET A 55 -2.12 -1.66 -11.88
CA MET A 55 -0.90 -2.46 -11.76
C MET A 55 -0.46 -3.02 -13.11
N LYS A 56 -1.38 -3.63 -13.87
CA LYS A 56 -1.09 -4.18 -15.21
C LYS A 56 -0.60 -3.10 -16.19
N ALA A 57 -1.12 -1.87 -16.10
CA ALA A 57 -0.71 -0.77 -16.95
C ALA A 57 0.68 -0.20 -16.61
N SER A 58 1.16 -0.38 -15.37
CA SER A 58 2.41 0.23 -14.89
C SER A 58 3.55 -0.75 -14.62
N VAL A 59 3.28 -2.05 -14.47
CA VAL A 59 4.25 -3.03 -13.97
C VAL A 59 5.50 -3.12 -14.86
N ASP A 60 5.35 -3.05 -16.17
CA ASP A 60 6.48 -3.10 -17.12
C ASP A 60 7.38 -1.85 -17.08
N GLN A 61 6.96 -0.80 -16.38
CA GLN A 61 7.65 0.50 -16.32
C GLN A 61 8.40 0.71 -14.99
N VAL A 62 8.37 -0.26 -14.08
CA VAL A 62 8.98 -0.15 -12.75
C VAL A 62 10.08 -1.18 -12.54
N GLY A 63 11.12 -0.82 -11.79
CA GLY A 63 12.22 -1.73 -11.46
C GLY A 63 11.91 -2.70 -10.31
N ALA A 64 10.87 -2.43 -9.52
CA ALA A 64 10.42 -3.26 -8.41
C ALA A 64 8.97 -2.91 -8.01
N VAL A 65 8.31 -3.86 -7.36
CA VAL A 65 6.96 -3.70 -6.78
C VAL A 65 7.06 -3.83 -5.27
N VAL A 66 6.53 -2.85 -4.53
CA VAL A 66 6.42 -2.91 -3.07
C VAL A 66 4.95 -3.01 -2.69
N LEU A 67 4.58 -4.11 -2.05
CA LEU A 67 3.25 -4.36 -1.52
C LEU A 67 3.28 -4.13 -0.01
N SER A 68 2.82 -2.96 0.42
CA SER A 68 2.69 -2.63 1.84
C SER A 68 1.34 -3.11 2.37
N ASP A 69 1.31 -4.31 2.95
CA ASP A 69 0.09 -4.88 3.51
C ASP A 69 -0.11 -4.44 4.96
N TYR A 70 -1.11 -3.59 5.17
CA TYR A 70 -1.49 -3.11 6.49
C TYR A 70 -2.55 -3.96 7.20
N ALA A 71 -2.89 -5.15 6.68
CA ALA A 71 -3.91 -6.05 7.23
C ALA A 71 -5.30 -5.37 7.39
N LYS A 72 -5.60 -4.41 6.51
CA LYS A 72 -6.88 -3.68 6.47
C LYS A 72 -7.82 -4.14 5.35
N GLY A 73 -7.42 -5.15 4.57
CA GLY A 73 -8.20 -5.66 3.44
C GLY A 73 -7.91 -5.00 2.09
N ALA A 74 -7.15 -3.91 2.04
CA ALA A 74 -6.82 -3.20 0.79
C ALA A 74 -6.01 -4.05 -0.21
N LEU A 75 -5.32 -5.08 0.26
CA LEU A 75 -4.61 -6.08 -0.55
C LEU A 75 -5.29 -7.45 -0.45
N ALA A 76 -6.63 -7.50 -0.48
CA ALA A 76 -7.39 -8.75 -0.47
C ALA A 76 -6.95 -9.76 -1.56
N ASP A 77 -6.44 -9.25 -2.70
CA ASP A 77 -5.94 -10.07 -3.82
C ASP A 77 -4.42 -9.88 -4.06
N VAL A 78 -3.65 -9.88 -2.97
CA VAL A 78 -2.17 -9.75 -3.03
C VAL A 78 -1.52 -10.82 -3.92
N GLN A 79 -2.07 -12.04 -3.95
CA GLN A 79 -1.55 -13.15 -4.74
C GLN A 79 -1.59 -12.86 -6.24
N THR A 80 -2.67 -12.25 -6.74
CA THR A 80 -2.73 -11.89 -8.16
C THR A 80 -1.76 -10.76 -8.51
N LEU A 81 -1.55 -9.79 -7.62
CA LEU A 81 -0.56 -8.73 -7.83
C LEU A 81 0.88 -9.28 -7.90
N ILE A 82 1.20 -10.25 -7.03
CA ILE A 82 2.49 -10.96 -7.07
C ILE A 82 2.66 -11.69 -8.40
N ARG A 83 1.61 -12.38 -8.88
CA ARG A 83 1.65 -13.09 -10.17
C ARG A 83 1.90 -12.13 -11.33
N LEU A 84 1.18 -11.01 -11.41
CA LEU A 84 1.37 -10.00 -12.45
C LEU A 84 2.81 -9.47 -12.50
N ALA A 85 3.39 -9.17 -11.34
CA ALA A 85 4.77 -8.71 -11.25
C ALA A 85 5.78 -9.78 -11.69
N ARG A 86 5.55 -11.05 -11.31
CA ARG A 86 6.40 -12.18 -11.74
C ARG A 86 6.32 -12.43 -13.24
N GLU A 87 5.13 -12.37 -13.83
CA GLU A 87 4.92 -12.50 -15.27
C GLU A 87 5.65 -11.40 -16.05
N ALA A 88 5.73 -10.20 -15.48
CA ALA A 88 6.50 -9.07 -16.02
C ALA A 88 8.02 -9.14 -15.71
N GLY A 89 8.49 -10.14 -14.97
CA GLY A 89 9.89 -10.26 -14.57
C GLY A 89 10.35 -9.22 -13.54
N VAL A 90 9.40 -8.58 -12.84
CA VAL A 90 9.68 -7.50 -11.88
C VAL A 90 9.75 -8.06 -10.46
N PRO A 91 10.81 -7.76 -9.67
CA PRO A 91 10.93 -8.23 -8.30
C PRO A 91 9.84 -7.62 -7.40
N VAL A 92 9.33 -8.44 -6.47
CA VAL A 92 8.29 -8.04 -5.51
C VAL A 92 8.85 -8.06 -4.09
N LEU A 93 8.63 -6.99 -3.34
CA LEU A 93 8.85 -6.90 -1.90
C LEU A 93 7.50 -6.75 -1.20
N ILE A 94 7.32 -7.47 -0.10
CA ILE A 94 6.13 -7.38 0.73
C ILE A 94 6.56 -6.83 2.09
N ASP A 95 5.89 -5.79 2.57
CA ASP A 95 6.02 -5.26 3.93
C ASP A 95 4.81 -5.74 4.75
N PRO A 96 4.92 -6.84 5.51
CA PRO A 96 3.78 -7.43 6.20
C PRO A 96 3.47 -6.74 7.53
N LYS A 97 2.19 -6.50 7.80
CA LYS A 97 1.71 -6.29 9.19
C LYS A 97 1.55 -7.63 9.91
N GLY A 98 2.54 -8.01 10.71
CA GLY A 98 2.51 -9.17 11.61
C GLY A 98 3.53 -10.26 11.25
N LEU A 99 3.52 -11.38 11.98
CA LEU A 99 4.49 -12.49 11.82
C LEU A 99 4.26 -13.38 10.59
N ILE A 100 3.27 -13.06 9.75
CA ILE A 100 2.86 -13.92 8.64
C ILE A 100 3.22 -13.21 7.33
N LEU A 101 4.48 -13.36 6.90
CA LEU A 101 4.89 -13.53 5.50
C LEU A 101 6.42 -13.54 5.43
N ASN A 102 6.96 -14.66 4.94
CA ASN A 102 8.36 -14.73 4.55
C ASN A 102 8.62 -13.65 3.49
N VAL A 103 9.64 -12.83 3.70
CA VAL A 103 10.15 -11.92 2.67
C VAL A 103 10.64 -12.77 1.52
N ILE A 104 9.89 -12.81 0.41
CA ILE A 104 10.33 -13.48 -0.81
C ILE A 104 10.95 -12.39 -1.69
N VAL A 105 12.26 -12.18 -1.57
CA VAL A 105 13.03 -11.60 -2.68
C VAL A 105 13.14 -12.70 -3.72
N ALA A 106 12.20 -12.77 -4.65
CA ALA A 106 12.32 -13.64 -5.82
C ALA A 106 13.27 -12.96 -6.82
N GLN A 107 14.57 -13.01 -6.53
CA GLN A 107 15.60 -12.87 -7.56
C GLN A 107 16.04 -14.28 -7.95
N ARG A 108 15.68 -14.72 -9.16
CA ARG A 108 16.39 -15.81 -9.83
C ARG A 108 17.43 -15.16 -10.74
N TYR A 109 18.70 -15.33 -10.37
CA TYR A 109 19.74 -15.61 -11.35
C TYR A 109 19.87 -17.13 -11.45
#